data_AF-A0A9X1GQU8-F1
#
_entry.id   AF-A0A9X1GQU8-F1
#
_cell.length_a   1.000
_cell.length_b   1.000
_cell.length_c   1.000
_cell.angle_alpha   90.00
_cell.angle_beta   90.00
_cell.angle_gamma   90.00
#
_symmetry.space_group_name_H-M   'P 1'
#
loop_
_entity.id
_entity.type
_entity.pdbx_description
1 polymer ?
#
loop_
_entity_poly.entity_id
_entity_poly.type
_entity_poly.pdbx_seq_one_letter_code
_entity_poly.pdbx_strand_id
1 'polypeptide(L)'
;FKMRIAGQRQTGGTYYYCQPGWKKYSLPPVDAIAYWDEANRIPLFLLLTSLWRARCLNATIVVATHDDLSQIASLCGLMVKTITLNTLCTDNLLEWAKKLIEAERLSPSIPINLQLTADRAKKIVLMSQNSWRKAANYLHIWAAEIASR
;
A
#
# COMPACT_ATOMS: atom_id res chain seq x y z
N PHE A 1 -4.27 26.72 -15.95
CA PHE A 1 -4.67 25.31 -15.97
C PHE A 1 -3.71 24.51 -15.09
N LYS A 2 -4.08 24.24 -13.83
CA LYS A 2 -3.31 23.35 -12.94
C LYS A 2 -3.85 21.93 -13.15
N MET A 3 -3.06 21.11 -13.84
CA MET A 3 -3.32 19.68 -14.00
C MET A 3 -3.26 19.05 -12.59
N ARG A 4 -4.43 18.74 -12.01
CA ARG A 4 -4.52 17.96 -10.79
C ARG A 4 -4.23 16.51 -11.16
N ILE A 5 -3.07 16.01 -10.75
CA ILE A 5 -2.80 14.57 -10.70
C ILE A 5 -3.86 13.98 -9.77
N ALA A 6 -4.80 13.22 -10.33
CA ALA A 6 -5.78 12.45 -9.58
C ALA A 6 -5.02 11.36 -8.80
N GLY A 7 -4.80 11.58 -7.50
CA GLY A 7 -4.03 10.64 -6.69
C GLY A 7 -3.91 10.97 -5.21
N GLN A 8 -4.12 12.22 -4.79
CA GLN A 8 -4.24 12.54 -3.37
C GLN A 8 -5.71 12.42 -2.93
N ARG A 9 -6.13 11.20 -2.59
CA ARG A 9 -7.21 11.06 -1.60
C ARG A 9 -6.71 11.70 -0.32
N GLN A 10 -7.30 12.83 0.08
CA GLN A 10 -7.13 13.36 1.43
C GLN A 10 -7.60 12.27 2.39
N THR A 11 -6.65 11.50 2.93
CA THR A 11 -6.91 10.66 4.09
C THR A 11 -7.26 11.60 5.23
N GLY A 12 -8.33 11.33 5.98
CA GLY A 12 -8.77 12.16 7.11
C GLY A 12 -7.80 12.18 8.31
N GLY A 13 -6.51 11.92 8.08
CA GLY A 13 -5.46 11.84 9.08
C GLY A 13 -4.08 12.14 8.48
N THR A 14 -3.13 12.49 9.35
CA THR A 14 -1.79 12.93 8.98
C THR A 14 -0.96 11.78 8.44
N TYR A 15 -0.38 11.95 7.25
CA TYR A 15 0.52 10.96 6.65
C TYR A 15 1.99 11.27 6.96
N TYR A 16 2.72 10.25 7.40
CA TYR A 16 4.15 10.29 7.68
C TYR A 16 4.85 9.14 6.96
N TYR A 17 5.86 9.48 6.16
CA TYR A 17 6.74 8.51 5.53
C TYR A 17 8.11 8.55 6.21
N CYS A 18 8.56 7.43 6.77
CA CYS A 18 9.88 7.33 7.39
C CYS A 18 10.99 7.31 6.32
N GLN A 19 11.55 8.49 6.04
CA GLN A 19 12.60 8.66 5.03
C GLN A 19 13.90 7.96 5.46
N PRO A 20 14.65 7.33 4.54
CA PRO A 20 15.97 6.80 4.86
C PRO A 20 16.98 7.91 5.20
N GLY A 21 18.11 7.53 5.81
CA GLY A 21 19.18 8.46 6.20
C GLY A 21 18.87 9.25 7.47
N TRP A 22 19.45 10.45 7.61
CA TRP A 22 19.30 11.30 8.81
C TRP A 22 17.86 11.76 9.08
N LYS A 23 17.02 11.80 8.05
CA LYS A 23 15.63 12.24 8.19
C LYS A 23 14.76 11.25 8.98
N LYS A 24 15.19 10.00 9.16
CA LYS A 24 14.48 9.04 10.03
C LYS A 24 14.48 9.41 11.51
N TYR A 25 15.33 10.36 11.92
CA TYR A 25 15.43 10.83 13.31
C TYR A 25 14.42 11.95 13.63
N SER A 26 13.50 12.29 12.73
CA SER A 26 12.34 13.11 13.05
C SER A 26 11.34 12.32 13.88
N LEU A 27 10.80 12.94 14.94
CA LEU A 27 9.74 12.33 15.73
C LEU A 27 8.47 12.17 14.87
N PRO A 28 7.92 10.94 14.73
CA PRO A 28 6.67 10.72 14.01
C PRO A 28 5.53 11.59 14.56
N PRO A 29 4.72 12.23 13.68
CA PRO A 29 3.57 13.01 14.10
C PRO A 29 2.47 12.10 14.66
N VAL A 30 1.77 12.60 15.68
CA VAL A 30 0.64 11.94 16.34
C VAL A 30 -0.53 12.92 16.32
N ASP A 31 -1.56 12.56 15.58
CA ASP A 31 -2.86 13.25 15.52
C ASP A 31 -3.97 12.26 15.84
N ALA A 32 -5.24 12.69 15.86
CA ALA A 32 -6.39 11.82 16.14
C ALA A 32 -6.38 10.54 15.27
N ILE A 33 -6.02 10.68 13.99
CA ILE A 33 -5.70 9.58 13.08
C ILE A 33 -4.38 9.91 12.37
N ALA A 34 -3.40 9.01 12.42
CA ALA A 34 -2.15 9.15 11.68
C ALA A 34 -1.81 7.87 10.91
N TYR A 35 -1.17 8.04 9.75
CA TYR A 35 -0.72 6.97 8.87
C TYR A 35 0.80 7.00 8.79
N TRP A 36 1.46 5.96 9.25
CA TRP A 36 2.92 5.84 9.21
C TRP A 36 3.33 4.75 8.24
N ASP A 37 4.13 5.13 7.24
CA ASP A 37 4.66 4.23 6.24
C ASP A 37 6.16 3.96 6.49
N GLU A 38 6.58 2.72 6.20
CA GLU A 38 7.92 2.19 6.52
C GLU A 38 8.28 2.32 8.01
N ALA A 39 7.32 2.09 8.90
CA ALA A 39 7.50 2.37 10.33
C ALA A 39 8.57 1.52 11.02
N ASN A 40 8.90 0.34 10.47
CA ASN A 40 10.03 -0.46 10.95
C ASN A 40 11.38 0.25 10.84
N ARG A 41 11.48 1.33 10.05
CA ARG A 41 12.69 2.16 9.94
C ARG A 41 12.81 3.21 11.04
N ILE A 42 11.72 3.47 11.77
CA ILE A 42 11.70 4.47 12.85
C ILE A 42 12.60 3.95 13.99
N PRO A 43 13.61 4.73 14.44
CA PRO A 43 14.42 4.35 15.59
C PRO A 43 13.56 4.04 16.81
N LEU A 44 13.87 2.95 17.52
CA LEU A 44 13.04 2.43 18.60
C LEU A 44 12.65 3.47 19.65
N PHE A 45 13.58 4.33 20.06
CA PHE A 45 13.30 5.37 21.05
C PHE A 45 12.28 6.43 20.56
N LEU A 46 12.28 6.76 19.27
CA LEU A 46 11.28 7.66 18.66
C LEU A 46 9.94 6.96 18.49
N LEU A 47 9.96 5.67 18.11
CA LEU A 47 8.77 4.84 18.00
C LEU A 47 8.06 4.75 19.35
N LEU A 48 8.77 4.36 20.41
CA LEU A 48 8.22 4.26 21.77
C LEU A 48 7.63 5.59 22.25
N THR A 49 8.37 6.69 22.03
CA THR A 49 7.90 8.04 22.40
C THR A 49 6.59 8.38 21.68
N SER A 50 6.49 8.08 20.39
CA SER A 50 5.32 8.42 19.58
C SER A 50 4.12 7.52 19.90
N LEU A 51 4.34 6.22 20.15
CA LEU A 51 3.28 5.29 20.56
C LEU A 51 2.74 5.64 21.95
N TRP A 52 3.60 6.00 22.89
CA TRP A 52 3.17 6.46 24.21
C TRP A 52 2.35 7.75 24.10
N ARG A 53 2.80 8.73 23.30
CA ARG A 53 2.02 9.94 23.02
C ARG A 53 0.67 9.62 22.38
N ALA A 54 0.62 8.69 21.43
CA ALA A 54 -0.63 8.24 20.81
C ALA A 54 -1.59 7.66 21.85
N ARG A 55 -1.07 6.87 22.80
CA ARG A 55 -1.87 6.32 23.91
C ARG A 55 -2.44 7.42 24.82
N CYS A 56 -1.63 8.43 25.17
CA CYS A 56 -2.09 9.56 25.99
C CYS A 56 -3.16 10.40 25.29
N LEU A 57 -3.07 10.53 23.97
CA LEU A 57 -4.00 11.31 23.15
C LEU A 57 -5.22 10.50 22.66
N ASN A 58 -5.32 9.22 23.00
CA ASN A 58 -6.32 8.29 22.43
C ASN A 58 -6.34 8.31 20.89
N ALA A 59 -5.17 8.44 20.27
CA ALA A 59 -5.01 8.50 18.83
C ALA A 59 -5.09 7.11 18.18
N THR A 60 -5.52 7.08 16.92
CA THR A 60 -5.45 5.88 16.06
C THR A 60 -4.26 6.00 15.11
N ILE A 61 -3.33 5.04 15.18
CA ILE A 61 -2.18 4.99 14.29
C ILE A 61 -2.33 3.78 13.36
N VAL A 62 -2.33 4.04 12.05
CA VAL A 62 -2.32 3.02 11.01
C VAL A 62 -0.90 2.89 10.49
N VAL A 63 -0.34 1.70 10.58
CA VAL A 63 1.07 1.47 10.25
C VAL A 63 1.21 0.52 9.07
N ALA A 64 2.00 0.93 8.07
CA ALA A 64 2.54 0.04 7.05
C ALA A 64 4.00 -0.28 7.38
N THR A 65 4.30 -1.56 7.49
CA THR A 65 5.60 -2.07 7.95
C THR A 65 5.87 -3.46 7.38
N HIS A 66 7.14 -3.79 7.22
CA HIS A 66 7.59 -5.13 6.83
C HIS A 66 7.79 -6.04 8.06
N ASP A 67 8.01 -5.45 9.22
CA ASP A 67 8.24 -6.14 10.49
C ASP A 67 7.03 -5.97 11.42
N ASP A 68 6.73 -6.98 12.24
CA ASP A 68 5.63 -6.90 13.19
C ASP A 68 5.97 -5.98 14.38
N LEU A 69 5.21 -4.88 14.52
CA LEU A 69 5.34 -3.91 15.60
C LEU A 69 4.28 -4.07 16.69
N SER A 70 3.43 -5.11 16.59
CA SER A 70 2.26 -5.31 17.46
C SER A 70 2.63 -5.45 18.94
N GLN A 71 3.71 -6.17 19.23
CA GLN A 71 4.19 -6.35 20.60
C GLN A 71 4.63 -5.02 21.21
N ILE A 72 5.40 -4.21 20.47
CA ILE A 72 5.88 -2.91 20.94
C ILE A 72 4.70 -1.96 21.18
N ALA A 73 3.75 -1.89 20.24
CA ALA A 73 2.56 -1.06 20.40
C ALA A 73 1.68 -1.49 21.58
N SER A 74 1.53 -2.80 21.81
CA SER A 74 0.78 -3.35 22.95
C SER A 74 1.47 -3.03 24.28
N LEU A 75 2.81 -3.11 24.35
CA LEU A 75 3.59 -2.71 25.53
C LEU A 75 3.45 -1.22 25.85
N CYS A 76 3.23 -0.37 24.86
CA CYS A 76 2.89 1.04 25.05
C CYS A 76 1.42 1.29 25.43
N GLY A 77 0.63 0.24 25.63
CA GLY A 77 -0.76 0.31 26.09
C GLY A 77 -1.79 0.59 25.00
N LEU A 78 -1.44 0.45 23.72
CA LEU A 78 -2.36 0.57 22.59
C LEU A 78 -3.07 -0.76 22.32
N MET A 79 -4.33 -0.68 21.89
CA MET A 79 -5.02 -1.83 21.29
C MET A 79 -4.53 -2.00 19.86
N VAL A 80 -4.07 -3.21 19.50
CA VAL A 80 -3.49 -3.48 18.19
C VAL A 80 -4.38 -4.42 17.39
N LYS A 81 -4.60 -4.07 16.11
CA LYS A 81 -5.18 -4.95 15.10
C LYS A 81 -4.19 -5.11 13.95
N THR A 82 -3.67 -6.31 13.76
CA THR A 82 -2.75 -6.63 12.66
C THR A 82 -3.54 -7.13 11.45
N ILE A 83 -3.24 -6.58 10.28
CA ILE A 83 -3.77 -7.05 9.00
C ILE A 83 -2.58 -7.52 8.17
N THR A 84 -2.48 -8.83 7.94
CA THR A 84 -1.42 -9.39 7.10
C THR A 84 -1.85 -9.33 5.64
N LEU A 85 -1.03 -8.71 4.80
CA LEU A 85 -1.22 -8.72 3.36
C LEU A 85 -0.53 -9.96 2.78
N ASN A 86 -1.31 -10.81 2.11
CA ASN A 86 -0.77 -12.00 1.46
C ASN A 86 0.15 -11.63 0.30
N THR A 87 1.17 -12.47 0.09
CA THR A 87 2.02 -12.38 -1.09
C THR A 87 1.19 -12.55 -2.36
N LEU A 88 1.61 -11.88 -3.44
CA LEU A 88 0.93 -12.00 -4.71
C LEU A 88 1.07 -13.44 -5.26
N CYS A 89 -0.06 -14.02 -5.67
CA CYS A 89 -0.11 -15.27 -6.41
C CYS A 89 -0.88 -15.08 -7.72
N THR A 90 -0.84 -16.10 -8.58
CA THR A 90 -1.50 -16.08 -9.91
C THR A 90 -2.99 -15.83 -9.80
N ASP A 91 -3.68 -16.52 -8.89
CA ASP A 91 -5.14 -16.43 -8.75
C ASP A 91 -5.57 -15.04 -8.30
N ASN A 92 -4.89 -14.49 -7.30
CA ASN A 92 -5.13 -13.13 -6.81
C ASN A 92 -4.86 -12.09 -7.91
N LEU A 93 -3.83 -12.29 -8.75
CA LEU A 93 -3.53 -11.40 -9.87
C LEU A 93 -4.63 -11.44 -10.93
N LEU A 94 -5.13 -12.64 -11.27
CA LEU A 94 -6.22 -12.83 -12.24
C LEU A 94 -7.51 -12.14 -11.77
N GLU A 95 -7.88 -12.35 -10.50
CA GLU A 95 -9.07 -11.73 -9.93
C GLU A 95 -8.94 -10.20 -9.88
N TRP A 96 -7.77 -9.71 -9.45
CA TRP A 96 -7.50 -8.28 -9.39
C TRP A 96 -7.49 -7.62 -10.77
N ALA A 97 -6.86 -8.25 -11.77
CA ALA A 97 -6.85 -7.76 -13.14
C ALA A 97 -8.26 -7.72 -13.73
N LYS A 98 -9.08 -8.74 -13.49
CA LYS A 98 -10.50 -8.75 -13.90
C LYS A 98 -11.25 -7.55 -13.31
N LYS A 99 -11.12 -7.31 -12.00
CA LYS A 99 -11.76 -6.17 -11.32
C LYS A 99 -11.28 -4.83 -11.87
N LEU A 100 -9.98 -4.68 -12.16
CA LEU A 100 -9.43 -3.47 -12.75
C LEU A 100 -9.98 -3.23 -14.17
N ILE A 101 -9.98 -4.26 -15.01
CA ILE A 101 -10.51 -4.17 -16.38
C ILE A 101 -12.00 -3.80 -16.35
N GLU A 102 -12.77 -4.38 -15.42
CA GLU A 102 -14.18 -4.05 -15.23
C GLU A 102 -14.39 -2.62 -14.69
N ALA A 103 -13.56 -2.15 -13.77
CA ALA A 103 -13.68 -0.83 -13.17
C ALA A 103 -13.29 0.31 -14.13
N GLU A 104 -12.31 0.08 -15.01
CA GLU A 104 -11.82 1.06 -15.98
C GLU A 104 -12.58 1.00 -17.33
N ARG A 105 -13.68 0.23 -17.40
CA ARG A 105 -14.54 0.20 -18.58
C ARG A 105 -15.21 1.54 -18.81
N LEU A 106 -15.02 2.11 -20.01
CA LEU A 106 -15.74 3.30 -20.47
C LEU A 106 -17.25 3.07 -20.61
N SER A 107 -17.64 1.89 -21.10
CA SER A 107 -19.04 1.46 -21.17
C SER A 107 -19.12 -0.07 -21.07
N PRO A 108 -20.09 -0.62 -20.32
CA PRO A 108 -20.35 -2.06 -20.28
C PRO A 108 -20.72 -2.66 -21.65
N SER A 109 -21.23 -1.85 -22.56
CA SER A 109 -21.69 -2.28 -23.89
C SER A 109 -20.57 -2.45 -24.91
N ILE A 110 -19.38 -1.93 -24.64
CA ILE A 110 -18.24 -2.03 -25.56
C ILE A 110 -17.50 -3.35 -25.24
N PRO A 111 -17.39 -4.27 -26.21
CA PRO A 111 -16.65 -5.50 -26.00
C PRO A 111 -15.17 -5.19 -25.69
N ILE A 112 -14.68 -5.72 -24.57
CA ILE A 112 -13.27 -5.65 -24.20
C ILE A 112 -12.60 -6.97 -24.53
N ASN A 113 -11.70 -6.94 -25.51
CA ASN A 113 -10.84 -8.07 -25.87
C ASN A 113 -9.55 -8.12 -25.04
N LEU A 114 -9.61 -7.66 -23.79
CA LEU A 114 -8.50 -7.69 -22.84
C LEU A 114 -8.81 -8.71 -21.77
N GLN A 115 -8.20 -9.89 -21.87
CA GLN A 115 -8.30 -10.95 -20.88
C GLN A 115 -6.91 -11.42 -20.49
N LEU A 116 -6.60 -11.35 -19.20
CA LEU A 116 -5.34 -11.87 -18.68
C LEU A 116 -5.44 -13.40 -18.58
N THR A 117 -4.60 -14.11 -19.34
CA THR A 117 -4.53 -15.58 -19.27
C THR A 117 -3.72 -16.03 -18.05
N ALA A 118 -3.99 -17.25 -17.57
CA ALA A 118 -3.26 -17.84 -16.44
C ALA A 118 -1.74 -17.91 -16.70
N ASP A 119 -1.32 -18.27 -17.91
CA ASP A 119 0.10 -18.32 -18.28
C ASP A 119 0.77 -16.94 -18.24
N ARG A 120 0.09 -15.91 -18.72
CA ARG A 120 0.61 -14.54 -18.66
C ARG A 120 0.64 -14.04 -17.22
N ALA A 121 -0.40 -14.30 -16.44
CA ALA A 121 -0.44 -13.97 -15.02
C ALA A 121 0.72 -14.62 -14.26
N LYS A 122 0.97 -15.92 -14.47
CA LYS A 122 2.10 -16.64 -13.84
C LYS A 122 3.45 -16.01 -14.19
N LYS A 123 3.66 -15.63 -15.45
CA LYS A 123 4.87 -14.90 -15.88
C LYS A 123 5.01 -13.55 -15.15
N ILE A 124 3.92 -12.78 -15.07
CA ILE A 124 3.93 -11.49 -14.38
C ILE A 124 4.22 -11.65 -12.88
N VAL A 125 3.61 -12.63 -12.20
CA VAL A 125 3.88 -12.90 -10.78
C VAL A 125 5.37 -13.19 -10.57
N LEU A 126 5.96 -14.07 -11.40
CA LEU A 126 7.38 -14.40 -11.34
C LEU A 126 8.27 -13.15 -11.55
N MET A 127 8.01 -12.38 -12.61
CA MET A 127 8.78 -11.15 -12.92
C MET A 127 8.62 -10.08 -11.83
N SER A 128 7.48 -10.05 -11.16
CA SER A 128 7.18 -9.10 -10.08
C SER A 128 7.82 -9.47 -8.76
N GLN A 129 8.41 -10.67 -8.62
CA GLN A 129 8.90 -11.19 -7.34
C GLN A 129 7.82 -11.07 -6.25
N ASN A 130 6.59 -11.41 -6.60
CA ASN A 130 5.40 -11.35 -5.75
C ASN A 130 5.02 -9.94 -5.23
N SER A 131 5.53 -8.87 -5.84
CA SER A 131 5.21 -7.49 -5.50
C SER A 131 4.00 -6.98 -6.31
N TRP A 132 2.92 -6.63 -5.61
CA TRP A 132 1.73 -5.98 -6.21
C TRP A 132 2.08 -4.75 -7.04
N ARG A 133 2.99 -3.89 -6.55
CA ARG A 133 3.40 -2.68 -7.26
C ARG A 133 4.11 -2.99 -8.58
N LYS A 134 5.04 -3.96 -8.58
CA LYS A 134 5.73 -4.38 -9.81
C LYS A 134 4.77 -5.07 -10.78
N ALA A 135 3.87 -5.91 -10.27
CA ALA A 135 2.86 -6.59 -11.07
C ALA A 135 1.91 -5.60 -11.77
N ALA A 136 1.50 -4.54 -11.08
CA ALA A 136 0.72 -3.44 -11.67
C ALA A 136 1.42 -2.84 -12.89
N ASN A 137 2.72 -2.52 -12.77
CA ASN A 137 3.50 -1.97 -13.87
C ASN A 137 3.56 -2.95 -15.05
N TYR A 138 3.77 -4.24 -14.81
CA TYR A 138 3.78 -5.24 -15.88
C TYR A 138 2.41 -5.44 -16.54
N LEU A 139 1.31 -5.31 -15.79
CA LEU A 139 -0.04 -5.32 -16.37
C LEU A 139 -0.27 -4.10 -17.27
N HIS A 140 0.18 -2.91 -16.86
CA HIS A 140 0.10 -1.71 -17.70
C HIS A 140 0.90 -1.85 -19.00
N ILE A 141 2.14 -2.34 -18.90
CA ILE A 141 2.99 -2.60 -20.08
C ILE A 141 2.29 -3.60 -21.01
N TRP A 142 1.81 -4.72 -20.47
CA TRP A 142 1.09 -5.73 -21.25
C TRP A 142 -0.17 -5.20 -21.93
N ALA A 143 -0.98 -4.40 -21.24
CA ALA A 143 -2.18 -3.80 -21.82
C ALA A 143 -1.83 -2.81 -22.95
N ALA A 144 -0.77 -2.03 -22.78
CA ALA A 144 -0.28 -1.13 -23.82
C ALA A 144 0.25 -1.88 -25.06
N GLU A 145 0.98 -2.99 -24.86
CA GLU A 145 1.45 -3.86 -25.95
C GLU A 145 0.31 -4.49 -26.76
N ILE A 146 -0.83 -4.77 -26.12
CA ILE A 146 -2.03 -5.25 -26.81
C ILE A 146 -2.68 -4.11 -27.61
N ALA A 147 -2.80 -2.93 -27.02
CA ALA A 147 -3.44 -1.78 -27.66
C ALA A 147 -2.63 -1.22 -28.86
N SER A 148 -1.32 -1.48 -28.91
CA SER A 148 -0.45 -1.06 -30.01
C SER A 148 -0.43 -2.02 -31.21
N ARG A 149 -1.19 -3.12 -31.16
CA ARG A 149 -1.34 -4.08 -32.26
C ARG A 149 -2.62 -3.80 -33.03
#